data_AF-A0A9J7BMZ2-F1
#
_entry.id   AF-A0A9J7BMZ2-F1
#
_cell.length_a   1.000
_cell.length_b   1.000
_cell.length_c   1.000
_cell.angle_alpha   90.00
_cell.angle_beta   90.00
_cell.angle_gamma   90.00
#
_symmetry.space_group_name_H-M   'P 1'
#
loop_
_entity.id
_entity.type
_entity.pdbx_description
1 polymer ?
#
loop_
_entity_poly.entity_id
_entity_poly.type
_entity_poly.pdbx_seq_one_letter_code
_entity_poly.pdbx_strand_id
1 'polypeptide(L)'
;MPIPVSIDPALQAELQAVYAYYAVLASDLDPESGLGGKLLYAGELDQEGARLVRAANIAGAASLSAASDTQAQRSAIRDGIVDFLVTSLDEALRILKNELRKHNGVSVAVSASHAQLVAEMTERGVLPDLLRESDAVAAFVSQGAQLVHATAPPVGHSLVTAQSPSAELEQRALALIPAGDHAARRWLRLAHRYLGPQARRIRSVPCDSSIAAELARP
;
A
#
# COMPACT_ATOMS: atom_id res chain seq x y z
N MET A 1 -18.09 22.85 9.29
CA MET A 1 -18.79 22.50 8.03
C MET A 1 -18.30 21.14 7.58
N PRO A 2 -19.12 20.09 7.51
CA PRO A 2 -18.75 18.88 6.81
C PRO A 2 -19.49 18.89 5.49
N ILE A 3 -18.79 19.28 4.45
CA ILE A 3 -19.16 18.84 3.11
C ILE A 3 -18.43 17.51 2.95
N PRO A 4 -19.06 16.41 2.48
CA PRO A 4 -18.30 15.41 1.74
C PRO A 4 -17.73 16.15 0.54
N VAL A 5 -16.52 16.69 0.68
CA VAL A 5 -15.95 17.48 -0.39
C VAL A 5 -15.72 16.51 -1.52
N SER A 6 -16.49 16.69 -2.60
CA SER A 6 -16.28 16.00 -3.86
C SER A 6 -14.84 16.29 -4.26
N ILE A 7 -13.97 15.30 -4.09
CA ILE A 7 -12.60 15.36 -4.59
C ILE A 7 -12.66 15.04 -6.09
N ASP A 8 -11.56 15.33 -6.79
CA ASP A 8 -11.44 14.95 -8.20
C ASP A 8 -11.81 13.45 -8.37
N PRO A 9 -12.77 13.11 -9.27
CA PRO A 9 -13.16 11.72 -9.51
C PRO A 9 -11.99 10.80 -9.86
N ALA A 10 -10.96 11.31 -10.55
CA ALA A 10 -9.77 10.53 -10.87
C ALA A 10 -8.98 10.17 -9.60
N LEU A 11 -8.84 11.12 -8.68
CA LEU A 11 -8.20 10.91 -7.39
C LEU A 11 -9.02 9.99 -6.50
N GLN A 12 -10.35 10.09 -6.53
CA GLN A 12 -11.23 9.17 -5.82
C GLN A 12 -11.09 7.73 -6.33
N ALA A 13 -11.04 7.53 -7.64
CA ALA A 13 -10.81 6.22 -8.24
C ALA A 13 -9.44 5.66 -7.85
N GLU A 14 -8.38 6.49 -7.85
CA GLU A 14 -7.04 6.05 -7.44
C GLU A 14 -6.98 5.66 -5.95
N LEU A 15 -7.63 6.44 -5.07
CA LEU A 15 -7.76 6.11 -3.65
C LEU A 15 -8.46 4.77 -3.43
N GLN A 16 -9.55 4.53 -4.16
CA GLN A 16 -10.29 3.27 -4.10
C GLN A 16 -9.45 2.10 -4.61
N ALA A 17 -8.68 2.30 -5.68
CA ALA A 17 -7.81 1.27 -6.24
C ALA A 17 -6.66 0.90 -5.29
N VAL A 18 -6.06 1.87 -4.58
CA VAL A 18 -5.06 1.57 -3.54
C VAL A 18 -5.71 0.88 -2.35
N TYR A 19 -6.91 1.32 -1.94
CA TYR A 19 -7.63 0.68 -0.83
C TYR A 19 -7.99 -0.78 -1.14
N ALA A 20 -8.32 -1.10 -2.39
CA ALA A 20 -8.65 -2.46 -2.83
C ALA A 20 -7.49 -3.46 -2.59
N TYR A 21 -6.24 -3.03 -2.80
CA TYR A 21 -5.07 -3.83 -2.43
C TYR A 21 -4.82 -3.83 -0.92
N TYR A 22 -4.96 -2.68 -0.27
CA TYR A 22 -4.76 -2.57 1.16
C TYR A 22 -5.71 -3.45 1.96
N ALA A 23 -6.98 -3.56 1.57
CA ALA A 23 -7.97 -4.38 2.25
C ALA A 23 -7.56 -5.86 2.31
N VAL A 24 -6.92 -6.37 1.26
CA VAL A 24 -6.36 -7.73 1.23
C VAL A 24 -5.14 -7.84 2.13
N LEU A 25 -4.21 -6.88 2.05
CA LEU A 25 -3.03 -6.87 2.92
C LEU A 25 -3.38 -6.70 4.41
N ALA A 26 -4.51 -6.06 4.69
CA ALA A 26 -4.93 -5.69 6.03
C ALA A 26 -5.74 -6.79 6.75
N SER A 27 -6.10 -7.90 6.08
CA SER A 27 -6.86 -9.00 6.70
C SER A 27 -6.12 -9.65 7.86
N ASP A 28 -4.79 -9.75 7.74
CA ASP A 28 -3.91 -10.44 8.70
C ASP A 28 -2.93 -9.46 9.38
N LEU A 29 -3.37 -8.22 9.56
CA LEU A 29 -2.50 -7.12 10.00
C LEU A 29 -2.29 -7.14 11.52
N ASP A 30 -1.03 -7.22 11.96
CA ASP A 30 -0.69 -7.10 13.37
C ASP A 30 -0.98 -5.67 13.88
N PRO A 31 -1.70 -5.48 15.00
CA PRO A 31 -2.09 -4.16 15.49
C PRO A 31 -0.94 -3.17 15.68
N GLU A 32 0.23 -3.65 16.08
CA GLU A 32 1.38 -2.81 16.40
C GLU A 32 2.30 -2.64 15.17
N SER A 33 2.76 -3.75 14.61
CA SER A 33 3.76 -3.81 13.54
C SER A 33 3.15 -3.79 12.13
N GLY A 34 1.89 -4.20 11.97
CA GLY A 34 1.23 -4.37 10.69
C GLY A 34 1.77 -5.57 9.93
N LEU A 35 2.28 -5.35 8.72
CA LEU A 35 3.02 -6.37 7.96
C LEU A 35 4.53 -6.27 8.17
N GLY A 36 4.97 -5.67 9.28
CA GLY A 36 6.39 -5.55 9.60
C GLY A 36 7.07 -6.91 9.64
N GLY A 37 8.16 -7.07 8.88
CA GLY A 37 8.90 -8.32 8.76
C GLY A 37 8.42 -9.24 7.63
N LYS A 38 7.37 -8.85 6.89
CA LYS A 38 6.96 -9.50 5.63
C LYS A 38 7.64 -8.84 4.43
N LEU A 39 8.07 -9.64 3.47
CA LEU A 39 8.53 -9.21 2.15
C LEU A 39 7.43 -9.37 1.11
N LEU A 40 7.03 -8.27 0.49
CA LEU A 40 6.12 -8.25 -0.65
C LEU A 40 6.89 -8.04 -1.95
N TYR A 41 6.66 -8.89 -2.95
CA TYR A 41 7.10 -8.63 -4.32
C TYR A 41 5.94 -8.08 -5.16
N ALA A 42 6.07 -6.82 -5.57
CA ALA A 42 5.03 -6.08 -6.27
C ALA A 42 5.00 -6.31 -7.79
N GLY A 43 5.94 -7.11 -8.33
CA GLY A 43 6.10 -7.27 -9.78
C GLY A 43 6.79 -6.07 -10.43
N GLU A 44 6.41 -5.78 -11.67
CA GLU A 44 6.84 -4.56 -12.37
C GLU A 44 6.17 -3.31 -11.76
N LEU A 45 6.91 -2.20 -11.67
CA LEU A 45 6.46 -0.92 -11.14
C LEU A 45 5.63 -0.14 -12.19
N ASP A 46 4.63 -0.81 -12.73
CA ASP A 46 3.56 -0.21 -13.53
C ASP A 46 2.51 0.48 -12.61
N GLN A 47 1.38 0.90 -13.19
CA GLN A 47 0.33 1.57 -12.41
C GLN A 47 -0.23 0.70 -11.28
N GLU A 48 -0.42 -0.60 -11.52
CA GLU A 48 -0.94 -1.52 -10.51
C GLU A 48 0.11 -1.87 -9.46
N GLY A 49 1.36 -2.06 -9.87
CA GLY A 49 2.49 -2.32 -8.99
C GLY A 49 2.72 -1.14 -8.06
N ALA A 50 2.62 0.09 -8.59
CA ALA A 50 2.66 1.31 -7.79
C ALA A 50 1.53 1.37 -6.76
N ARG A 51 0.29 1.00 -7.12
CA ARG A 51 -0.84 0.95 -6.16
C ARG A 51 -0.60 -0.07 -5.06
N LEU A 52 -0.07 -1.25 -5.40
CA LEU A 52 0.27 -2.28 -4.45
C LEU A 52 1.42 -1.85 -3.52
N VAL A 53 2.46 -1.19 -4.03
CA VAL A 53 3.53 -0.62 -3.19
C VAL A 53 2.98 0.45 -2.24
N ARG A 54 2.07 1.33 -2.70
CA ARG A 54 1.41 2.29 -1.80
C ARG A 54 0.62 1.57 -0.71
N ALA A 55 -0.13 0.52 -1.04
CA ALA A 55 -0.86 -0.29 -0.07
C ALA A 55 0.09 -0.98 0.93
N ALA A 56 1.20 -1.54 0.45
CA ALA A 56 2.24 -2.16 1.26
C ALA A 56 2.88 -1.18 2.25
N ASN A 57 3.18 0.04 1.81
CA ASN A 57 3.69 1.10 2.67
C ASN A 57 2.71 1.48 3.79
N ILE A 58 1.41 1.54 3.49
CA ILE A 58 0.36 1.80 4.48
C ILE A 58 0.24 0.62 5.46
N ALA A 59 0.29 -0.62 4.95
CA ALA A 59 0.26 -1.83 5.76
C ALA A 59 1.55 -2.05 6.58
N GLY A 60 2.66 -1.40 6.20
CA GLY A 60 3.97 -1.52 6.85
C GLY A 60 4.82 -2.71 6.39
N ALA A 61 4.55 -3.27 5.22
CA ALA A 61 5.38 -4.32 4.63
C ALA A 61 6.66 -3.73 4.03
N ALA A 62 7.72 -4.53 3.96
CA ALA A 62 8.83 -4.23 3.06
C ALA A 62 8.45 -4.69 1.65
N SER A 63 8.62 -3.86 0.64
CA SER A 63 8.25 -4.18 -0.74
C SER A 63 9.44 -4.10 -1.69
N LEU A 64 9.52 -5.06 -2.61
CA LEU A 64 10.44 -5.10 -3.73
C LEU A 64 9.67 -4.99 -5.06
N SER A 65 10.15 -4.18 -6.00
CA SER A 65 9.59 -4.10 -7.35
C SER A 65 10.69 -4.06 -8.42
N ALA A 66 10.41 -4.62 -9.59
CA ALA A 66 11.19 -4.36 -10.80
C ALA A 66 10.75 -3.03 -11.43
N ALA A 67 11.67 -2.26 -11.99
CA ALA A 67 11.34 -1.01 -12.65
C ALA A 67 12.26 -0.81 -13.86
N SER A 68 11.82 -1.24 -15.03
CA SER A 68 12.60 -1.08 -16.27
C SER A 68 12.45 0.30 -16.90
N ASP A 69 11.30 0.96 -16.72
CA ASP A 69 11.03 2.29 -17.27
C ASP A 69 11.61 3.41 -16.39
N THR A 70 12.51 4.22 -16.96
CA THR A 70 13.12 5.37 -16.30
C THR A 70 12.09 6.44 -15.89
N GLN A 71 10.99 6.61 -16.64
CA GLN A 71 9.96 7.58 -16.29
C GLN A 71 9.15 7.13 -15.06
N ALA A 72 8.78 5.85 -15.00
CA ALA A 72 8.17 5.24 -13.82
C ALA A 72 9.10 5.34 -12.59
N GLN A 73 10.38 5.01 -12.74
CA GLN A 73 11.39 5.15 -11.67
C GLN A 73 11.43 6.57 -11.08
N ARG A 74 11.57 7.60 -11.94
CA ARG A 74 11.63 9.00 -11.52
C ARG A 74 10.34 9.45 -10.83
N SER A 75 9.19 9.02 -11.36
CA SER A 75 7.89 9.36 -10.80
C SER A 75 7.68 8.71 -9.44
N ALA A 76 8.08 7.44 -9.28
CA ALA A 76 7.94 6.71 -8.03
C ALA A 76 8.75 7.31 -6.88
N ILE A 77 10.00 7.73 -7.14
CA ILE A 77 10.82 8.46 -6.16
C ILE A 77 10.21 9.82 -5.83
N ARG A 78 9.87 10.61 -6.85
CA ARG A 78 9.30 11.96 -6.67
C ARG A 78 8.01 11.93 -5.84
N ASP A 79 7.16 10.94 -6.09
CA ASP A 79 5.83 10.83 -5.48
C ASP A 79 5.87 10.07 -4.13
N GLY A 80 7.05 9.62 -3.69
CA GLY A 80 7.27 8.92 -2.42
C GLY A 80 6.64 7.53 -2.38
N ILE A 81 6.52 6.87 -3.53
CA ILE A 81 6.05 5.49 -3.65
C ILE A 81 7.19 4.54 -3.26
N VAL A 82 8.38 4.82 -3.79
CA VAL A 82 9.61 4.06 -3.59
C VAL A 82 10.57 4.90 -2.74
N ASP A 83 11.13 4.31 -1.68
CA ASP A 83 12.14 4.95 -0.84
C ASP A 83 13.53 4.86 -1.48
N PHE A 84 13.85 3.70 -2.07
CA PHE A 84 15.15 3.42 -2.67
C PHE A 84 15.02 2.88 -4.09
N LEU A 85 15.65 3.57 -5.04
CA LEU A 85 15.85 3.05 -6.39
C LEU A 85 17.32 2.60 -6.51
N VAL A 86 17.52 1.31 -6.73
CA VAL A 86 18.84 0.69 -6.80
C VAL A 86 19.05 -0.01 -8.15
N THR A 87 20.28 -0.35 -8.48
CA THR A 87 20.62 -0.97 -9.78
C THR A 87 20.89 -2.47 -9.69
N SER A 88 20.86 -3.05 -8.49
CA SER A 88 21.13 -4.48 -8.28
C SER A 88 20.24 -5.07 -7.18
N LEU A 89 19.95 -6.38 -7.30
CA LEU A 89 19.25 -7.10 -6.25
C LEU A 89 20.06 -7.18 -4.95
N ASP A 90 21.40 -7.27 -5.02
CA ASP A 90 22.27 -7.27 -3.83
C ASP A 90 22.08 -6.04 -2.95
N GLU A 91 22.03 -4.86 -3.57
CA GLU A 91 21.78 -3.63 -2.85
C GLU A 91 20.38 -3.60 -2.25
N ALA A 92 19.38 -4.06 -3.01
CA ALA A 92 18.00 -4.15 -2.53
C ALA A 92 17.91 -5.08 -1.30
N LEU A 93 18.49 -6.27 -1.36
CA LEU A 93 18.44 -7.24 -0.27
C LEU A 93 19.18 -6.74 0.97
N ARG A 94 20.25 -5.95 0.81
CA ARG A 94 20.94 -5.32 1.94
C ARG A 94 20.04 -4.33 2.67
N ILE A 95 19.24 -3.54 1.95
CA ILE A 95 18.26 -2.60 2.53
C ILE A 95 17.13 -3.40 3.19
N LEU A 96 16.51 -4.31 2.43
CA LEU A 96 15.36 -5.10 2.88
C LEU A 96 15.67 -5.93 4.11
N LYS A 97 16.81 -6.63 4.16
CA LYS A 97 17.21 -7.45 5.32
C LYS A 97 17.29 -6.64 6.61
N ASN A 98 17.78 -5.40 6.52
CA ASN A 98 17.92 -4.54 7.69
C ASN A 98 16.56 -4.05 8.20
N GLU A 99 15.65 -3.67 7.32
CA GLU A 99 14.34 -3.15 7.70
C GLU A 99 13.35 -4.25 8.07
N LEU A 100 13.39 -5.40 7.40
CA LEU A 100 12.65 -6.61 7.79
C LEU A 100 12.98 -7.02 9.24
N ARG A 101 14.27 -7.03 9.62
CA ARG A 101 14.71 -7.34 10.99
C ARG A 101 14.18 -6.35 12.04
N LYS A 102 13.92 -5.10 11.64
CA LYS A 102 13.38 -4.04 12.52
C LYS A 102 11.86 -3.99 12.50
N HIS A 103 11.19 -4.84 11.71
CA HIS A 103 9.76 -4.77 11.43
C HIS A 103 9.33 -3.41 10.85
N ASN A 104 10.20 -2.77 10.07
CA ASN A 104 9.92 -1.52 9.40
C ASN A 104 9.51 -1.77 7.95
N GLY A 105 8.46 -1.06 7.51
CA GLY A 105 8.13 -0.98 6.10
C GLY A 105 9.17 -0.15 5.35
N VAL A 106 9.52 -0.60 4.13
CA VAL A 106 10.42 0.10 3.21
C VAL A 106 10.08 -0.32 1.78
N SER A 107 10.11 0.61 0.83
CA SER A 107 9.90 0.29 -0.58
C SER A 107 11.18 0.43 -1.39
N VAL A 108 11.57 -0.67 -2.05
CA VAL A 108 12.78 -0.72 -2.87
C VAL A 108 12.43 -1.14 -4.30
N ALA A 109 12.85 -0.34 -5.28
CA ALA A 109 12.76 -0.70 -6.69
C ALA A 109 14.14 -1.00 -7.26
N VAL A 110 14.26 -2.06 -8.05
CA VAL A 110 15.48 -2.41 -8.77
C VAL A 110 15.31 -2.01 -10.23
N SER A 111 16.29 -1.28 -10.77
CA SER A 111 16.34 -0.87 -12.19
C SER A 111 16.66 -2.06 -13.12
N ALA A 112 15.75 -3.03 -13.16
CA ALA A 112 15.77 -4.23 -13.99
C ALA A 112 14.33 -4.57 -14.41
N SER A 113 14.17 -5.39 -15.46
CA SER A 113 12.86 -5.95 -15.80
C SER A 113 12.40 -7.00 -14.79
N HIS A 114 11.08 -7.18 -14.67
CA HIS A 114 10.48 -8.26 -13.88
C HIS A 114 11.15 -9.63 -14.13
N ALA A 115 11.32 -10.01 -15.41
CA ALA A 115 11.89 -11.32 -15.77
C ALA A 115 13.34 -11.49 -15.26
N GLN A 116 14.18 -10.46 -15.39
CA GLN A 116 15.56 -10.49 -14.90
C GLN A 116 15.60 -10.60 -13.37
N LEU A 117 14.78 -9.79 -12.69
CA LEU A 117 14.76 -9.77 -11.23
C LEU A 117 14.25 -11.08 -10.65
N VAL A 118 13.20 -11.68 -11.23
CA VAL A 118 12.67 -12.99 -10.81
C VAL A 118 13.69 -14.10 -11.02
N ALA A 119 14.39 -14.10 -12.16
CA ALA A 119 15.44 -15.08 -12.41
C ALA A 119 16.55 -15.00 -11.36
N GLU A 120 17.01 -13.79 -11.04
CA GLU A 120 18.04 -13.57 -10.03
C GLU A 120 17.58 -13.92 -8.60
N MET A 121 16.33 -13.57 -8.26
CA MET A 121 15.71 -13.97 -6.98
C MET A 121 15.64 -15.49 -6.85
N THR A 122 15.25 -16.18 -7.92
CA THR A 122 15.16 -17.65 -7.95
C THR A 122 16.52 -18.30 -7.78
N GLU A 123 17.53 -17.85 -8.53
CA GLU A 123 18.90 -18.36 -8.45
C GLU A 123 19.49 -18.22 -7.04
N ARG A 124 19.19 -17.10 -6.38
CA ARG A 124 19.68 -16.77 -5.03
C ARG A 124 18.79 -17.30 -3.89
N GLY A 125 17.68 -17.96 -4.19
CA GLY A 125 16.76 -18.50 -3.19
C GLY A 125 16.01 -17.43 -2.38
N VAL A 126 15.75 -16.26 -2.98
CA VAL A 126 14.96 -15.19 -2.37
C VAL A 126 13.48 -15.46 -2.60
N LEU A 127 12.76 -15.82 -1.53
CA LEU A 127 11.33 -16.06 -1.55
C LEU A 127 10.57 -14.89 -0.90
N PRO A 128 9.65 -14.20 -1.61
CA PRO A 128 8.76 -13.24 -0.98
C PRO A 128 7.63 -13.96 -0.21
N ASP A 129 7.12 -13.33 0.84
CA ASP A 129 5.92 -13.80 1.56
C ASP A 129 4.65 -13.51 0.78
N LEU A 130 4.60 -12.34 0.12
CA LEU A 130 3.44 -11.82 -0.60
C LEU A 130 3.82 -11.50 -2.04
N LEU A 131 2.93 -11.79 -2.99
CA LEU A 131 3.20 -11.70 -4.41
C LEU A 131 1.99 -11.17 -5.18
N ARG A 132 2.19 -10.19 -6.07
CA ARG A 132 1.13 -9.70 -6.97
C ARG A 132 0.62 -10.83 -7.88
N GLU A 133 -0.69 -11.04 -7.94
CA GLU A 133 -1.30 -12.15 -8.70
C GLU A 133 -1.04 -12.08 -10.22
N SER A 134 -1.07 -10.89 -10.81
CA SER A 134 -0.79 -10.71 -12.25
C SER A 134 0.66 -11.07 -12.65
N ASP A 135 1.57 -11.10 -11.68
CA ASP A 135 3.00 -11.36 -11.84
C ASP A 135 3.40 -12.61 -11.06
N ALA A 136 2.42 -13.49 -10.82
CA ALA A 136 2.62 -14.70 -10.05
C ALA A 136 3.68 -15.59 -10.71
N VAL A 137 4.74 -15.84 -9.96
CA VAL A 137 5.78 -16.81 -10.29
C VAL A 137 5.39 -18.13 -9.64
N ALA A 138 5.04 -19.14 -10.45
CA ALA A 138 4.57 -20.44 -9.98
C ALA A 138 5.51 -21.10 -8.95
N ALA A 139 6.82 -20.92 -9.12
CA ALA A 139 7.82 -21.42 -8.19
C ALA A 139 7.80 -20.76 -6.81
N PHE A 140 7.44 -19.48 -6.72
CA PHE A 140 7.30 -18.79 -5.43
C PHE A 140 6.02 -19.24 -4.73
N VAL A 141 4.92 -19.37 -5.49
CA VAL A 141 3.64 -19.84 -4.96
C VAL A 141 3.76 -21.28 -4.42
N SER A 142 4.42 -22.17 -5.16
CA SER A 142 4.63 -23.55 -4.69
C SER A 142 5.51 -23.66 -3.44
N GLN A 143 6.34 -22.64 -3.18
CA GLN A 143 7.16 -22.51 -1.99
C GLN A 143 6.48 -21.74 -0.84
N GLY A 144 5.23 -21.29 -1.04
CA GLY A 144 4.40 -20.71 0.01
C GLY A 144 4.15 -19.20 -0.09
N ALA A 145 4.60 -18.53 -1.16
CA ALA A 145 4.24 -17.12 -1.39
C ALA A 145 2.73 -16.98 -1.59
N GLN A 146 2.12 -16.04 -0.85
CA GLN A 146 0.68 -15.79 -0.92
C GLN A 146 0.37 -14.76 -2.00
N LEU A 147 -0.67 -15.03 -2.79
CA LEU A 147 -1.08 -14.13 -3.86
C LEU A 147 -1.90 -12.95 -3.32
N VAL A 148 -1.63 -11.77 -3.87
CA VAL A 148 -2.33 -10.54 -3.56
C VAL A 148 -2.92 -9.98 -4.85
N HIS A 149 -4.23 -9.78 -4.84
CA HIS A 149 -4.99 -9.12 -5.92
C HIS A 149 -5.85 -8.00 -5.33
N ALA A 150 -6.24 -7.04 -6.16
CA ALA A 150 -7.17 -6.01 -5.72
C ALA A 150 -8.57 -6.60 -5.54
N THR A 151 -9.16 -6.43 -4.35
CA THR A 151 -10.56 -6.84 -4.11
C THR A 151 -11.48 -5.63 -4.06
N ALA A 152 -12.72 -5.81 -4.54
CA ALA A 152 -13.75 -4.81 -4.31
C ALA A 152 -13.96 -4.62 -2.79
N PRO A 153 -14.22 -3.38 -2.32
CA PRO A 153 -14.56 -3.16 -0.92
C PRO A 153 -15.80 -3.99 -0.54
N PRO A 154 -15.92 -4.43 0.72
CA PRO A 154 -17.10 -5.15 1.19
C PRO A 154 -18.39 -4.37 0.91
N VAL A 155 -19.49 -5.08 0.66
CA VAL A 155 -20.80 -4.45 0.43
C VAL A 155 -21.15 -3.52 1.60
N GLY A 156 -21.53 -2.29 1.28
CA GLY A 156 -21.87 -1.27 2.27
C GLY A 156 -20.68 -0.55 2.90
N HIS A 157 -19.44 -0.93 2.56
CA HIS A 157 -18.24 -0.15 2.90
C HIS A 157 -17.94 0.86 1.80
N SER A 158 -17.52 2.05 2.21
CA SER A 158 -17.11 3.12 1.33
C SER A 158 -15.87 3.81 1.86
N LEU A 159 -15.19 4.56 0.99
CA LEU A 159 -14.10 5.43 1.37
C LEU A 159 -14.64 6.86 1.44
N VAL A 160 -14.96 7.32 2.64
CA VAL A 160 -15.40 8.72 2.83
C VAL A 160 -14.20 9.63 2.74
N THR A 161 -14.27 10.63 1.87
CA THR A 161 -13.17 11.58 1.67
C THR A 161 -13.54 12.98 2.10
N ALA A 162 -12.61 13.67 2.75
CA ALA A 162 -12.75 15.08 3.10
C ALA A 162 -11.50 15.85 2.70
N GLN A 163 -11.69 17.04 2.11
CA GLN A 163 -10.60 17.99 1.93
C GLN A 163 -10.38 18.75 3.24
N SER A 164 -9.11 18.83 3.64
CA SER A 164 -8.58 19.55 4.80
C SER A 164 -8.32 18.68 6.05
N PRO A 165 -7.13 18.81 6.68
CA PRO A 165 -6.78 18.11 7.90
C PRO A 165 -7.31 18.90 9.09
N SER A 166 -8.58 18.73 9.46
CA SER A 166 -8.92 19.05 10.83
C SER A 166 -8.58 17.84 11.67
N ALA A 167 -7.75 18.02 12.70
CA ALA A 167 -7.59 17.02 13.76
C ALA A 167 -8.96 16.55 14.28
N GLU A 168 -9.99 17.40 14.16
CA GLU A 168 -11.39 17.12 14.44
C GLU A 168 -12.00 16.00 13.57
N LEU A 169 -11.77 15.96 12.25
CA LEU A 169 -12.27 14.86 11.40
C LEU A 169 -11.54 13.56 11.72
N GLU A 170 -10.22 13.61 11.94
CA GLU A 170 -9.47 12.44 12.38
C GLU A 170 -9.97 11.95 13.75
N GLN A 171 -10.21 12.85 14.71
CA GLN A 171 -10.76 12.52 16.03
C GLN A 171 -12.17 11.93 15.94
N ARG A 172 -13.06 12.55 15.15
CA ARG A 172 -14.41 12.03 14.91
C ARG A 172 -14.37 10.64 14.27
N ALA A 173 -13.56 10.46 13.23
CA ALA A 173 -13.39 9.16 12.60
C ALA A 173 -12.83 8.12 13.58
N LEU A 174 -11.82 8.46 14.39
CA LEU A 174 -11.25 7.56 15.40
C LEU A 174 -12.24 7.20 16.52
N ALA A 175 -13.18 8.09 16.85
CA ALA A 175 -14.24 7.85 17.81
C ALA A 175 -15.34 6.91 17.25
N LEU A 176 -15.55 6.92 15.93
CA LEU A 176 -16.56 6.11 15.26
C LEU A 176 -16.03 4.73 14.82
N ILE A 177 -14.77 4.64 14.39
CA ILE A 177 -14.14 3.36 14.02
C ILE A 177 -14.00 2.49 15.28
N PRO A 178 -14.45 1.22 15.32
CA PRO A 178 -14.34 0.36 16.50
C PRO A 178 -12.89 0.11 16.92
N ALA A 179 -12.54 0.17 18.21
CA ALA A 179 -11.16 0.02 18.75
C ALA A 179 -10.30 -1.12 18.15
N GLY A 180 -10.93 -2.27 17.87
CA GLY A 180 -10.29 -3.44 17.27
C GLY A 180 -10.13 -3.41 15.75
N ASP A 181 -10.67 -2.39 15.06
CA ASP A 181 -10.47 -2.19 13.63
C ASP A 181 -9.13 -1.48 13.38
N HIS A 182 -8.05 -2.25 13.52
CA HIS A 182 -6.68 -1.78 13.32
C HIS A 182 -6.40 -1.42 11.87
N ALA A 183 -7.05 -2.11 10.93
CA ALA A 183 -6.94 -1.86 9.50
C ALA A 183 -7.45 -0.46 9.13
N ALA A 184 -8.68 -0.10 9.51
CA ALA A 184 -9.25 1.20 9.22
C ALA A 184 -8.48 2.33 9.91
N ARG A 185 -8.08 2.14 11.18
CA ARG A 185 -7.27 3.13 11.91
C ARG A 185 -5.90 3.36 11.29
N ARG A 186 -5.22 2.29 10.87
CA ARG A 186 -3.91 2.40 10.24
C ARG A 186 -4.01 3.11 8.90
N TRP A 187 -5.02 2.80 8.10
CA TRP A 187 -5.32 3.53 6.87
C TRP A 187 -5.50 5.02 7.15
N LEU A 188 -6.40 5.39 8.07
CA LEU A 188 -6.67 6.79 8.43
C LEU A 188 -5.39 7.55 8.79
N ARG A 189 -4.50 6.91 9.56
CA ARG A 189 -3.24 7.49 10.03
C ARG A 189 -2.17 7.64 8.95
N LEU A 190 -2.07 6.69 8.02
CA LEU A 190 -0.91 6.57 7.13
C LEU A 190 -1.19 6.85 5.65
N ALA A 191 -2.42 6.62 5.16
CA ALA A 191 -2.73 6.65 3.73
C ALA A 191 -2.32 7.97 3.05
N HIS A 192 -2.66 9.11 3.66
CA HIS A 192 -2.37 10.44 3.10
C HIS A 192 -0.87 10.71 2.81
N ARG A 193 0.05 9.94 3.42
CA ARG A 193 1.50 10.08 3.22
C ARG A 193 1.95 9.48 1.90
N TYR A 194 1.32 8.40 1.48
CA TYR A 194 1.75 7.53 0.38
C TYR A 194 0.91 7.66 -0.88
N LEU A 195 -0.04 8.59 -0.94
CA LEU A 195 -0.95 8.77 -2.08
C LEU A 195 -0.57 9.98 -2.98
N GLY A 196 0.67 10.45 -2.86
CA GLY A 196 1.21 11.56 -3.64
C GLY A 196 0.78 12.95 -3.14
N PRO A 197 1.29 14.03 -3.77
CA PRO A 197 1.14 15.40 -3.25
C PRO A 197 -0.30 15.89 -3.11
N GLN A 198 -1.17 15.52 -4.05
CA GLN A 198 -2.58 15.94 -4.06
C GLN A 198 -3.38 15.29 -2.92
N ALA A 199 -3.06 14.04 -2.59
CA ALA A 199 -3.74 13.30 -1.52
C ALA A 199 -3.30 13.68 -0.11
N ARG A 200 -2.18 14.38 0.08
CA ARG A 200 -1.70 14.81 1.41
C ARG A 200 -2.72 15.69 2.17
N ARG A 201 -3.54 16.44 1.41
CA ARG A 201 -4.59 17.33 1.93
C ARG A 201 -5.95 16.64 2.05
N ILE A 202 -6.03 15.36 1.70
CA ILE A 202 -7.24 14.57 1.74
C ILE A 202 -7.13 13.61 2.92
N ARG A 203 -8.24 13.45 3.63
CA ARG A 203 -8.43 12.33 4.54
C ARG A 203 -9.42 11.38 3.92
N SER A 204 -9.07 10.09 3.94
CA SER A 204 -9.91 9.00 3.50
C SER A 204 -10.17 8.08 4.69
N VAL A 205 -11.44 7.82 4.94
CA VAL A 205 -11.90 6.98 6.05
C VAL A 205 -12.63 5.78 5.45
N PRO A 206 -12.08 4.55 5.58
CA PRO A 206 -12.80 3.35 5.22
C PRO A 206 -13.83 3.07 6.31
N CYS A 207 -15.10 3.01 5.93
CA CYS A 207 -16.17 2.80 6.89
C CYS A 207 -17.44 2.25 6.25
N ASP A 208 -18.33 1.71 7.07
CA ASP A 208 -19.67 1.33 6.64
C ASP A 208 -20.56 2.55 6.38
N SER A 209 -21.78 2.29 5.90
CA SER A 209 -22.78 3.32 5.60
C SER A 209 -23.27 4.08 6.83
N SER A 210 -23.23 3.47 8.02
CA SER A 210 -23.66 4.12 9.28
C SER A 210 -22.64 5.18 9.72
N ILE A 211 -21.36 4.79 9.78
CA ILE A 211 -20.25 5.71 10.09
C ILE A 211 -20.15 6.79 9.01
N ALA A 212 -20.34 6.45 7.73
CA ALA A 212 -20.34 7.42 6.65
C ALA A 212 -21.41 8.49 6.84
N ALA A 213 -22.63 8.10 7.22
CA ALA A 213 -23.72 9.02 7.50
C ALA A 213 -23.42 9.92 8.72
N GLU A 214 -22.78 9.38 9.75
CA GLU A 214 -22.38 10.12 10.96
C GLU A 214 -21.26 11.14 10.67
N LEU A 215 -20.28 10.77 9.85
CA LEU A 215 -19.20 11.67 9.41
C LEU A 215 -19.72 12.81 8.51
N ALA A 216 -20.82 12.58 7.79
CA ALA A 216 -21.48 13.60 6.97
C ALA A 216 -22.32 14.60 7.79
N ARG A 217 -22.62 14.31 9.07
CA ARG A 217 -23.40 15.24 9.92
C ARG A 217 -22.55 16.44 10.36
N PRO A 218 -23.15 17.64 10.47
CA PRO A 218 -22.49 18.87 10.95
C PRO A 218 -21.72 18.67 12.24
#